data_AF-B8B9K5-F1
#
_entry.id   AF-B8B9K5-F1
#
_cell.length_a   1.000
_cell.length_b   1.000
_cell.length_c   1.000
_cell.angle_alpha   90.00
_cell.angle_beta   90.00
_cell.angle_gamma   90.00
#
_symmetry.space_group_name_H-M   'P 1'
#
loop_
_entity.id
_entity.type
_entity.pdbx_description
1 polymer ?
#
loop_
_entity_poly.entity_id
_entity_poly.type
_entity_poly.pdbx_seq_one_letter_code
_entity_poly.pdbx_strand_id
1 'polypeptide(L)'
;MPVYVMGLFKLPESVCEELTKLAKYYPNGSLIDTSFGGNASLGWRAIEYGLELLKKGIIWHIGNGKSVKLWRDPWIPRSYSRRPISAKRNCRLRWVSDLIDRSGSWDTDKISHHFLPMDVEAILNIRLSSRLEEDFIAWHPDRLGRFSVRSAYHLAVALAQVDDGSSSSGNGSSRAWNALWKCNAPQKVKIFAWRAITNSLTTLENKKKRKLEVSDICTICGVESEYVVHALFRCPHARQLWEAMSDDMQLNPLSNIHNGDLKVILDMLEQLQPEDQFIREEANE
;
A
#
# COMPACT_ATOMS: atom_id res chain seq x y z
N MET A 1 -4.36 4.46 0.66
CA MET A 1 -5.67 3.93 0.26
C MET A 1 -6.43 3.46 1.49
N PRO A 2 -7.71 3.79 1.64
CA PRO A 2 -8.55 3.31 2.73
C PRO A 2 -8.79 1.79 2.67
N VAL A 3 -8.88 1.13 3.83
CA VAL A 3 -8.99 -0.34 4.01
C VAL A 3 -10.19 -0.95 3.26
N TYR A 4 -11.29 -0.20 3.08
CA TYR A 4 -12.49 -0.67 2.37
C TYR A 4 -12.30 -0.79 0.84
N VAL A 5 -11.30 -0.14 0.25
CA VAL A 5 -11.04 -0.22 -1.20
C VAL A 5 -10.50 -1.60 -1.58
N MET A 6 -9.86 -2.31 -0.64
CA MET A 6 -9.34 -3.67 -0.85
C MET A 6 -10.43 -4.75 -0.86
N GLY A 7 -11.65 -4.46 -0.38
CA GLY A 7 -12.78 -5.40 -0.39
C GLY A 7 -13.59 -5.42 -1.69
N LEU A 8 -13.40 -4.43 -2.56
CA LEU A 8 -14.13 -4.29 -3.84
C LEU A 8 -13.41 -4.95 -5.02
N PHE A 9 -12.16 -5.37 -4.84
CA PHE A 9 -11.44 -6.18 -5.81
C PHE A 9 -11.57 -7.65 -5.42
N LYS A 10 -12.78 -8.22 -5.55
CA LYS A 10 -12.84 -9.66 -5.85
C LYS A 10 -12.13 -9.79 -7.19
N LEU A 11 -10.92 -10.33 -7.15
CA LEU A 11 -10.17 -10.64 -8.36
C LEU A 11 -11.08 -11.53 -9.23
N PRO A 12 -11.28 -11.20 -10.51
CA PRO A 12 -12.06 -12.04 -11.41
C PRO A 12 -11.59 -13.49 -11.34
N GLU A 13 -12.49 -14.45 -11.50
CA GLU A 13 -12.19 -15.89 -11.42
C GLU A 13 -11.03 -16.28 -12.36
N SER A 14 -10.90 -15.58 -13.49
CA SER A 14 -9.78 -15.69 -14.43
C SER A 14 -8.42 -15.25 -13.86
N VAL A 15 -8.38 -14.26 -12.98
CA VAL A 15 -7.17 -13.84 -12.26
C VAL A 15 -6.82 -14.85 -11.16
N CYS A 16 -7.81 -15.48 -10.53
CA CYS A 16 -7.61 -16.60 -9.60
C CYS A 16 -7.09 -17.86 -10.33
N GLU A 17 -7.59 -18.15 -11.52
CA GLU A 17 -7.06 -19.20 -12.40
C GLU A 17 -5.64 -18.88 -12.90
N GLU A 18 -5.33 -17.61 -13.17
CA GLU A 18 -3.95 -17.16 -13.41
C GLU A 18 -3.08 -17.32 -12.16
N LEU A 19 -3.57 -17.00 -10.95
CA LEU A 19 -2.95 -17.25 -9.63
C LEU A 19 -2.70 -18.74 -9.35
N THR A 20 -3.51 -19.62 -9.93
CA THR A 20 -3.35 -21.07 -9.84
C THR A 20 -2.38 -21.60 -10.91
N LYS A 21 -2.43 -21.06 -12.14
CA LYS A 21 -1.37 -21.25 -13.16
C LYS A 21 -0.03 -20.68 -12.69
N LEU A 22 -0.06 -19.70 -11.80
CA LEU A 22 1.11 -19.10 -11.19
C LEU A 22 1.87 -20.04 -10.28
N ALA A 23 1.18 -20.95 -9.58
CA ALA A 23 1.86 -22.05 -8.91
C ALA A 23 2.70 -22.90 -9.90
N LYS A 24 2.39 -22.93 -11.22
CA LYS A 24 3.27 -23.54 -12.24
C LYS A 24 4.52 -22.72 -12.57
N TYR A 25 4.52 -21.41 -12.39
CA TYR A 25 5.73 -20.57 -12.51
C TYR A 25 6.58 -20.57 -11.22
N TYR A 26 6.09 -21.21 -10.16
CA TYR A 26 6.79 -21.45 -8.90
C TYR A 26 6.96 -22.97 -8.64
N PRO A 27 7.64 -23.76 -9.50
CA PRO A 27 7.79 -25.18 -9.21
C PRO A 27 8.62 -25.43 -7.94
N ASN A 28 9.56 -24.53 -7.60
CA ASN A 28 10.56 -24.73 -6.54
C ASN A 28 10.96 -23.45 -5.76
N GLY A 29 10.23 -22.33 -5.92
CA GLY A 29 10.66 -21.02 -5.40
C GLY A 29 10.10 -20.69 -4.01
N SER A 30 10.96 -20.39 -3.04
CA SER A 30 10.54 -19.75 -1.79
C SER A 30 10.08 -18.32 -2.06
N LEU A 31 8.98 -17.89 -1.43
CA LEU A 31 8.42 -16.53 -1.49
C LEU A 31 9.49 -15.44 -1.29
N ILE A 32 10.49 -15.74 -0.47
CA ILE A 32 11.58 -14.84 -0.08
C ILE A 32 12.59 -14.64 -1.22
N ASP A 33 12.83 -15.69 -2.01
CA ASP A 33 13.88 -15.75 -3.05
C ASP A 33 13.31 -15.48 -4.46
N THR A 34 12.05 -15.07 -4.56
CA THR A 34 11.39 -14.81 -5.84
C THR A 34 11.85 -13.49 -6.46
N SER A 35 12.41 -13.51 -7.66
CA SER A 35 12.74 -12.30 -8.45
C SER A 35 12.13 -12.39 -9.85
N PHE A 36 11.53 -11.31 -10.34
CA PHE A 36 10.90 -11.28 -11.67
C PHE A 36 11.82 -10.63 -12.72
N GLY A 37 11.72 -11.09 -13.97
CA GLY A 37 12.41 -10.50 -15.11
C GLY A 37 11.71 -9.23 -15.64
N GLY A 38 12.46 -8.37 -16.34
CA GLY A 38 12.02 -7.01 -16.72
C GLY A 38 10.82 -6.86 -17.66
N ASN A 39 10.27 -7.95 -18.22
CA ASN A 39 9.18 -7.92 -19.21
C ASN A 39 7.79 -8.29 -18.63
N ALA A 40 7.59 -8.09 -17.33
CA ALA A 40 6.34 -8.45 -16.66
C ALA A 40 5.17 -7.50 -17.02
N SER A 41 3.94 -8.03 -17.12
CA SER A 41 2.74 -7.23 -17.36
C SER A 41 2.47 -6.20 -16.25
N LEU A 42 1.59 -5.23 -16.47
CA LEU A 42 1.26 -4.23 -15.43
C LEU A 42 0.63 -4.86 -14.18
N GLY A 43 -0.23 -5.86 -14.34
CA GLY A 43 -0.79 -6.62 -13.21
C GLY A 43 0.31 -7.39 -12.46
N TRP A 44 1.26 -7.94 -13.20
CA TRP A 44 2.43 -8.60 -12.64
C TRP A 44 3.32 -7.69 -11.82
N ARG A 45 3.61 -6.50 -12.35
CA ARG A 45 4.35 -5.48 -11.63
C ARG A 45 3.65 -5.06 -10.34
N ALA A 46 2.31 -4.99 -10.34
CA ALA A 46 1.55 -4.68 -9.12
C ALA A 46 1.69 -5.79 -8.05
N ILE A 47 1.64 -7.06 -8.47
CA ILE A 47 1.89 -8.20 -7.58
C ILE A 47 3.33 -8.17 -7.05
N GLU A 48 4.30 -7.88 -7.91
CA GLU A 48 5.72 -7.72 -7.53
C GLU A 48 5.90 -6.62 -6.47
N TYR A 49 5.28 -5.45 -6.63
CA TYR A 49 5.29 -4.40 -5.60
C TYR A 49 4.72 -4.88 -4.27
N GLY A 50 3.62 -5.65 -4.30
CA GLY A 50 3.05 -6.26 -3.10
C GLY A 50 3.98 -7.28 -2.44
N LEU A 51 4.66 -8.11 -3.25
CA LEU A 51 5.64 -9.09 -2.77
C LEU A 51 6.87 -8.43 -2.14
N GLU A 52 7.38 -7.35 -2.71
CA GLU A 52 8.47 -6.59 -2.11
C GLU A 52 8.10 -6.02 -0.74
N LEU A 53 6.87 -5.51 -0.59
CA LEU A 53 6.36 -5.09 0.72
C LEU A 53 6.26 -6.26 1.70
N LEU A 54 5.79 -7.42 1.25
CA LEU A 54 5.71 -8.63 2.07
C LEU A 54 7.10 -9.05 2.55
N LYS A 55 8.10 -9.12 1.67
CA LYS A 55 9.49 -9.44 2.02
C LYS A 55 10.06 -8.50 3.09
N LYS A 56 9.66 -7.22 3.10
CA LYS A 56 10.05 -6.25 4.12
C LYS A 56 9.32 -6.44 5.46
N GLY A 57 8.20 -7.17 5.51
CA GLY A 57 7.41 -7.39 6.72
C GLY A 57 7.49 -8.79 7.33
N ILE A 58 8.08 -9.76 6.63
CA ILE A 58 8.24 -11.12 7.15
C ILE A 58 9.36 -11.24 8.18
N ILE A 59 9.20 -12.22 9.07
CA ILE A 59 10.22 -12.73 9.99
C ILE A 59 10.05 -14.25 10.11
N TRP A 60 11.15 -14.97 10.28
CA TRP A 60 11.15 -16.39 10.61
C TRP A 60 10.93 -16.58 12.10
N HIS A 61 9.93 -17.37 12.44
CA HIS A 61 9.78 -17.94 13.77
C HIS A 61 10.64 -19.20 13.86
N ILE A 62 11.54 -19.24 14.84
CA ILE A 62 12.50 -20.35 15.01
C ILE A 62 11.83 -21.47 15.79
N GLY A 63 11.69 -22.63 15.16
CA GLY A 63 11.37 -23.90 15.80
C GLY A 63 12.65 -24.70 16.02
N ASN A 64 13.07 -25.46 15.02
CA ASN A 64 14.28 -26.28 15.04
C ASN A 64 15.50 -25.63 14.36
N GLY A 65 15.31 -24.50 13.69
CA GLY A 65 16.35 -23.68 13.05
C GLY A 65 16.99 -24.27 11.80
N LYS A 66 16.52 -25.42 11.31
CA LYS A 66 17.13 -26.13 10.17
C LYS A 66 16.81 -25.50 8.83
N SER A 67 15.73 -24.72 8.74
CA SER A 67 15.26 -24.10 7.49
C SER A 67 15.68 -22.64 7.36
N VAL A 68 16.30 -22.06 8.40
CA VAL A 68 16.61 -20.63 8.49
C VAL A 68 18.10 -20.38 8.35
N LYS A 69 18.51 -19.63 7.32
CA LYS A 69 19.90 -19.25 7.11
C LYS A 69 20.29 -18.11 8.03
N LEU A 70 21.28 -18.37 8.87
CA LEU A 70 21.70 -17.54 9.99
C LEU A 70 21.95 -16.07 9.64
N TRP A 71 22.64 -15.83 8.52
CA TRP A 71 23.11 -14.50 8.12
C TRP A 71 22.23 -13.82 7.05
N ARG A 72 21.38 -14.59 6.37
CA ARG A 72 20.61 -14.11 5.20
C ARG A 72 19.16 -13.83 5.56
N ASP A 73 18.55 -14.71 6.34
CA ASP A 73 17.12 -14.68 6.53
C ASP A 73 16.75 -13.76 7.70
N PRO A 74 15.57 -13.11 7.69
CA PRO A 74 15.14 -12.23 8.77
C PRO A 74 14.54 -13.06 9.91
N TRP A 75 15.23 -13.27 11.02
CA TRP A 75 14.78 -14.13 12.13
C TRP A 75 14.94 -13.51 13.52
N ILE A 76 15.59 -12.36 13.63
CA ILE A 76 15.77 -11.66 14.91
C ILE A 76 14.67 -10.59 15.06
N PRO A 77 13.86 -10.61 16.14
CA PRO A 77 12.71 -9.71 16.30
C PRO A 77 13.14 -8.29 16.66
N ARG A 78 13.42 -7.49 15.64
CA ARG A 78 13.80 -6.07 15.77
C ARG A 78 13.25 -5.25 14.61
N SER A 79 13.22 -3.93 14.78
CA SER A 79 12.65 -2.99 13.81
C SER A 79 13.36 -2.96 12.46
N TYR A 80 14.70 -3.00 12.46
CA TYR A 80 15.52 -2.88 11.25
C TYR A 80 16.16 -4.21 10.83
N SER A 81 16.09 -4.53 9.52
CA SER A 81 16.60 -5.71 8.79
C SER A 81 16.18 -7.10 9.30
N ARG A 82 15.92 -7.26 10.61
CA ARG A 82 15.64 -8.53 11.31
C ARG A 82 16.72 -9.58 11.14
N ARG A 83 17.90 -9.15 10.71
CA ARG A 83 19.10 -9.95 10.52
C ARG A 83 20.11 -9.58 11.61
N PRO A 84 21.10 -10.44 11.86
CA PRO A 84 22.25 -10.06 12.67
C PRO A 84 22.86 -8.75 12.16
N ILE A 85 23.14 -7.82 13.08
CA ILE A 85 23.96 -6.62 12.78
C ILE A 85 25.44 -7.03 12.73
N SER A 86 25.78 -8.07 13.47
CA SER A 86 27.11 -8.67 13.51
C SER A 86 27.59 -9.04 12.11
N ALA A 87 28.84 -8.68 11.81
CA ALA A 87 29.46 -9.10 10.56
C ALA A 87 29.78 -10.60 10.62
N LYS A 88 29.42 -11.34 9.56
CA LYS A 88 29.70 -12.78 9.43
C LYS A 88 31.18 -13.14 9.66
N ARG A 89 32.13 -12.28 9.26
CA ARG A 89 33.59 -12.53 9.35
C ARG A 89 33.94 -13.94 8.87
N ASN A 90 34.82 -14.67 9.58
CA ASN A 90 35.22 -16.05 9.29
C ASN A 90 34.27 -17.10 9.91
N CYS A 91 33.03 -16.73 10.25
CA CYS A 91 32.08 -17.67 10.83
C CYS A 91 31.64 -18.72 9.80
N ARG A 92 31.82 -20.00 10.16
CA ARG A 92 31.43 -21.15 9.34
C ARG A 92 29.99 -21.60 9.57
N LEU A 93 29.32 -21.07 10.61
CA LEU A 93 27.93 -21.37 10.93
C LEU A 93 27.01 -20.85 9.82
N ARG A 94 26.08 -21.69 9.36
CA ARG A 94 25.21 -21.41 8.21
C ARG A 94 23.74 -21.33 8.59
N TRP A 95 23.32 -22.18 9.52
CA TRP A 95 21.92 -22.34 9.91
C TRP A 95 21.71 -21.90 11.34
N VAL A 96 20.48 -21.48 11.67
CA VAL A 96 20.13 -21.16 13.06
C VAL A 96 20.24 -22.39 13.96
N SER A 97 19.98 -23.59 13.42
CA SER A 97 20.19 -24.86 14.12
C SER A 97 21.63 -25.08 14.62
N ASP A 98 22.64 -24.44 14.00
CA ASP A 98 24.03 -24.56 14.44
C ASP A 98 24.28 -23.86 15.80
N LEU A 99 23.38 -22.94 16.18
CA LEU A 99 23.36 -22.22 17.46
C LEU A 99 22.50 -22.91 18.52
N ILE A 100 21.82 -24.01 18.18
CA ILE A 100 20.97 -24.76 19.09
C ILE A 100 21.74 -26.00 19.55
N ASP A 101 21.75 -26.24 20.86
CA ASP A 101 22.40 -27.39 21.45
C ASP A 101 21.55 -28.68 21.29
N ARG A 102 22.04 -29.80 21.81
CA ARG A 102 21.28 -31.07 21.79
C ARG A 102 20.10 -31.08 22.75
N SER A 103 20.03 -30.13 23.69
CA SER A 103 18.93 -30.00 24.65
C SER A 103 17.74 -29.21 24.06
N GLY A 104 17.91 -28.59 22.88
CA GLY A 104 16.91 -27.71 22.28
C GLY A 104 16.97 -26.28 22.81
N SER A 105 18.08 -25.91 23.45
CA SER A 105 18.36 -24.59 24.01
C SER A 105 19.43 -23.87 23.19
N TRP A 106 19.52 -22.55 23.35
CA TRP A 106 20.56 -21.75 22.72
C TRP A 106 21.95 -22.09 23.29
N ASP A 107 22.93 -22.29 22.41
CA ASP A 107 24.34 -22.43 22.76
C ASP A 107 24.93 -21.03 23.03
N THR A 108 24.88 -20.62 24.30
CA THR A 108 25.26 -19.28 24.75
C THR A 108 26.72 -18.95 24.44
N ASP A 109 27.61 -19.93 24.48
CA ASP A 109 29.04 -19.75 24.25
C ASP A 109 29.32 -19.47 22.77
N LYS A 110 28.72 -20.25 21.86
CA LYS A 110 28.82 -19.97 20.42
C LYS A 110 28.22 -18.62 20.05
N ILE A 111 27.06 -18.29 20.63
CA ILE A 111 26.39 -17.02 20.32
C ILE A 111 27.25 -15.85 20.79
N SER A 112 27.76 -15.89 22.01
CA SER A 112 28.62 -14.83 22.57
C SER A 112 29.93 -14.66 21.81
N HIS A 113 30.46 -15.74 21.22
CA HIS A 113 31.69 -15.70 20.44
C HIS A 113 31.50 -15.10 19.04
N HIS A 114 30.34 -15.30 18.41
CA HIS A 114 30.11 -14.92 17.01
C HIS A 114 29.29 -13.64 16.81
N PHE A 115 28.57 -13.18 17.83
CA PHE A 115 27.66 -12.04 17.73
C PHE A 115 28.06 -10.88 18.66
N LEU A 116 27.72 -9.67 18.26
CA LEU A 116 27.80 -8.47 19.09
C LEU A 116 26.80 -8.55 20.26
N PRO A 117 27.06 -7.89 21.40
CA PRO A 117 26.18 -7.96 22.57
C PRO A 117 24.70 -7.69 22.30
N MET A 118 24.39 -6.72 21.43
CA MET A 118 23.00 -6.41 21.03
C MET A 118 22.31 -7.55 20.27
N ASP A 119 23.07 -8.32 19.49
CA ASP A 119 22.57 -9.51 18.81
C ASP A 119 22.43 -10.68 19.78
N VAL A 120 23.41 -10.88 20.66
CA VAL A 120 23.35 -11.91 21.71
C VAL A 120 22.09 -11.75 22.55
N GLU A 121 21.84 -10.55 23.07
CA GLU A 121 20.64 -10.25 23.87
C GLU A 121 19.35 -10.53 23.11
N ALA A 122 19.26 -10.09 21.85
CA ALA A 122 18.06 -10.31 21.05
C ALA A 122 17.83 -11.80 20.72
N ILE A 123 18.90 -12.55 20.45
CA ILE A 123 18.82 -13.98 20.14
C ILE A 123 18.37 -14.78 21.36
N LEU A 124 18.97 -14.52 22.53
CA LEU A 124 18.64 -15.23 23.77
C LEU A 124 17.21 -14.96 24.25
N ASN A 125 16.62 -13.82 23.87
CA ASN A 125 15.22 -13.50 24.14
C ASN A 125 14.22 -14.28 23.25
N ILE A 126 14.68 -14.93 22.17
CA ILE A 126 13.82 -15.77 21.33
C ILE A 126 13.58 -17.09 22.06
N ARG A 127 12.31 -17.40 22.35
CA ARG A 127 11.94 -18.69 22.95
C ARG A 127 11.95 -19.78 21.89
N LEU A 128 12.77 -20.80 22.11
CA LEU A 128 12.75 -22.03 21.32
C LEU A 128 11.61 -22.95 21.78
N SER A 129 11.03 -23.68 20.84
CA SER A 129 10.04 -24.71 21.15
C SER A 129 10.74 -25.95 21.68
N SER A 130 10.40 -26.41 22.88
CA SER A 130 10.91 -27.68 23.44
C SER A 130 10.49 -28.91 22.63
N ARG A 131 9.49 -28.76 21.75
CA ARG A 131 8.99 -29.81 20.86
C ARG A 131 9.72 -29.86 19.51
N LEU A 132 10.70 -28.97 19.27
CA LEU A 132 11.46 -28.89 18.02
C LEU A 132 10.57 -28.82 16.77
N GLU A 133 9.52 -28.00 16.86
CA GLU A 133 8.59 -27.75 15.74
C GLU A 133 9.30 -27.20 14.51
N GLU A 134 8.64 -27.25 13.35
CA GLU A 134 9.19 -26.73 12.12
C GLU A 134 9.26 -25.20 12.13
N ASP A 135 10.30 -24.66 11.49
CA ASP A 135 10.43 -23.21 11.29
C ASP A 135 9.32 -22.72 10.34
N PHE A 136 8.73 -21.56 10.63
CA PHE A 136 7.71 -20.98 9.77
C PHE A 136 7.86 -19.46 9.65
N ILE A 137 7.24 -18.89 8.63
CA ILE A 137 7.25 -17.45 8.37
C ILE A 137 6.07 -16.80 9.10
N ALA A 138 6.36 -15.75 9.86
CA ALA A 138 5.40 -14.91 10.56
C ALA A 138 5.42 -13.46 10.03
N TRP A 139 4.35 -12.73 10.30
CA TRP A 139 4.21 -11.32 9.95
C TRP A 139 4.65 -10.41 11.11
N HIS A 140 5.83 -9.81 11.00
CA HIS A 140 6.45 -9.04 12.09
C HIS A 140 5.64 -7.82 12.58
N PRO A 141 4.95 -7.04 11.71
CA PRO A 141 4.16 -5.90 12.17
C PRO A 141 3.01 -6.26 13.11
N ASP A 142 2.58 -7.51 13.15
CA ASP A 142 1.53 -7.99 14.05
C ASP A 142 2.13 -8.76 15.22
N ARG A 143 1.64 -8.52 16.44
CA ARG A 143 2.15 -9.15 17.67
C ARG A 143 1.93 -10.67 17.69
N LEU A 144 0.93 -11.17 16.98
CA LEU A 144 0.62 -12.60 16.89
C LEU A 144 1.18 -13.22 15.61
N GLY A 145 1.98 -12.46 14.84
CA GLY A 145 2.57 -12.94 13.60
C GLY A 145 1.57 -13.09 12.45
N ARG A 146 0.35 -12.55 12.56
CA ARG A 146 -0.72 -12.74 11.57
C ARG A 146 -0.72 -11.64 10.54
N PHE A 147 -0.73 -12.04 9.27
CA PHE A 147 -0.85 -11.08 8.18
C PHE A 147 -2.22 -10.43 8.16
N SER A 148 -2.25 -9.10 8.00
CA SER A 148 -3.46 -8.37 7.64
C SER A 148 -3.14 -7.23 6.68
N VAL A 149 -4.05 -6.98 5.74
CA VAL A 149 -3.94 -5.88 4.78
C VAL A 149 -3.75 -4.54 5.49
N ARG A 150 -4.44 -4.33 6.63
CA ARG A 150 -4.31 -3.13 7.45
C ARG A 150 -2.88 -2.94 7.96
N SER A 151 -2.29 -3.97 8.55
CA SER A 151 -0.91 -3.91 9.07
C SER A 151 0.13 -3.75 7.95
N ALA A 152 -0.08 -4.38 6.79
CA ALA A 152 0.75 -4.20 5.61
C ALA A 152 0.70 -2.78 5.06
N TYR A 153 -0.49 -2.17 5.03
CA TYR A 153 -0.64 -0.77 4.65
C TYR A 153 0.11 0.17 5.62
N HIS A 154 -0.01 -0.04 6.93
CA HIS A 154 0.73 0.75 7.91
C HIS A 154 2.26 0.61 7.72
N LEU A 155 2.75 -0.61 7.46
CA LEU A 155 4.16 -0.83 7.14
C LEU A 155 4.58 -0.07 5.87
N ALA A 156 3.77 -0.11 4.81
CA ALA A 156 4.06 0.58 3.56
C ALA A 156 4.17 2.11 3.76
N VAL A 157 3.24 2.69 4.52
CA VAL A 157 3.25 4.12 4.84
C VAL A 157 4.48 4.50 5.68
N ALA A 158 4.81 3.69 6.70
CA ALA A 158 5.97 3.94 7.54
C ALA A 158 7.28 3.89 6.73
N LEU A 159 7.41 2.95 5.80
CA LEU A 159 8.57 2.85 4.91
C LEU A 159 8.67 4.07 3.97
N ALA A 160 7.56 4.52 3.40
CA ALA A 160 7.54 5.70 2.54
C ALA A 160 7.92 7.00 3.28
N GLN A 161 7.54 7.14 4.56
CA GLN A 161 7.90 8.30 5.39
C GLN A 161 9.38 8.35 5.80
N VAL A 162 10.09 7.22 5.73
CA VAL A 162 11.54 7.17 5.98
C VAL A 162 12.33 7.60 4.74
N ASP A 163 11.80 7.33 3.54
CA ASP A 163 12.42 7.71 2.27
C ASP A 163 12.14 9.17 1.89
N ASP A 164 10.94 9.69 2.21
CA ASP A 164 10.59 11.11 2.03
C ASP A 164 10.81 11.87 3.34
N GLY A 165 11.89 12.64 3.42
CA GLY A 165 12.22 13.50 4.56
C GLY A 165 10.99 14.26 5.10
N SER A 166 10.74 14.08 6.40
CA SER A 166 9.59 14.56 7.17
C SER A 166 9.05 15.92 6.71
N SER A 167 8.02 15.89 5.85
CA SER A 167 7.26 17.08 5.47
C SER A 167 5.99 17.16 6.31
N SER A 168 6.07 17.96 7.38
CA SER A 168 5.01 18.20 8.35
C SER A 168 3.90 19.13 7.81
N SER A 169 3.22 18.78 6.71
CA SER A 169 2.08 19.54 6.18
C SER A 169 0.74 18.83 6.45
N GLY A 170 0.51 18.46 7.71
CA GLY A 170 -0.52 17.48 8.10
C GLY A 170 -1.94 17.96 8.41
N ASN A 171 -2.24 19.26 8.43
CA ASN A 171 -3.53 19.73 8.99
C ASN A 171 -4.63 20.11 7.98
N GLY A 172 -4.28 20.43 6.73
CA GLY A 172 -5.26 20.80 5.69
C GLY A 172 -5.89 19.58 5.03
N SER A 173 -5.08 18.66 4.49
CA SER A 173 -5.59 17.51 3.72
C SER A 173 -6.48 16.58 4.56
N SER A 174 -6.18 16.42 5.86
CA SER A 174 -6.98 15.59 6.76
C SER A 174 -8.42 16.08 6.91
N ARG A 175 -8.66 17.40 6.94
CA ARG A 175 -10.02 17.98 7.06
C ARG A 175 -10.84 17.74 5.82
N ALA A 176 -10.31 18.04 4.63
CA ALA A 176 -10.99 17.80 3.36
C ALA A 176 -11.31 16.31 3.15
N TRP A 177 -10.40 15.40 3.51
CA TRP A 177 -10.68 13.96 3.47
C TRP A 177 -11.80 13.56 4.44
N ASN A 178 -11.81 14.10 5.65
CA ASN A 178 -12.88 13.84 6.61
C ASN A 178 -14.24 14.35 6.10
N ALA A 179 -14.28 15.55 5.51
CA ALA A 179 -15.50 16.09 4.90
C ALA A 179 -16.02 15.20 3.76
N LEU A 180 -15.13 14.77 2.85
CA LEU A 180 -15.49 13.87 1.74
C LEU A 180 -16.11 12.55 2.22
N TRP A 181 -15.53 11.92 3.25
CA TRP A 181 -16.04 10.62 3.70
C TRP A 181 -17.29 10.75 4.58
N LYS A 182 -17.46 11.87 5.29
CA LYS A 182 -18.64 12.16 6.13
C LYS A 182 -19.83 12.76 5.37
N CYS A 183 -19.65 13.27 4.16
CA CYS A 183 -20.76 13.90 3.41
C CYS A 183 -21.91 12.91 3.15
N ASN A 184 -23.14 13.41 3.01
CA ASN A 184 -24.32 12.59 2.74
C ASN A 184 -24.45 12.27 1.23
N ALA A 185 -23.39 11.74 0.63
CA ALA A 185 -23.37 11.33 -0.77
C ALA A 185 -23.30 9.79 -0.89
N PRO A 186 -23.88 9.20 -1.95
CA PRO A 186 -23.70 7.78 -2.24
C PRO A 186 -22.22 7.41 -2.34
N GLN A 187 -21.85 6.22 -1.87
CA GLN A 187 -20.46 5.76 -1.82
C GLN A 187 -19.75 5.85 -3.18
N LYS A 188 -20.47 5.60 -4.29
CA LYS A 188 -19.94 5.74 -5.66
C LYS A 188 -19.44 7.16 -5.96
N VAL A 189 -20.14 8.18 -5.47
CA VAL A 189 -19.78 9.60 -5.67
C VAL A 189 -18.56 9.94 -4.82
N LYS A 190 -18.50 9.47 -3.57
CA LYS A 190 -17.34 9.64 -2.69
C LYS A 190 -16.07 9.05 -3.30
N ILE A 191 -16.17 7.83 -3.86
CA ILE A 191 -15.05 7.17 -4.55
C ILE A 191 -14.64 7.96 -5.80
N PHE A 192 -15.60 8.45 -6.58
CA PHE A 192 -15.32 9.26 -7.76
C PHE A 192 -14.59 10.56 -7.40
N ALA A 193 -15.09 11.31 -6.41
CA ALA A 193 -14.45 12.53 -5.93
C ALA A 193 -13.04 12.26 -5.35
N TRP A 194 -12.87 11.19 -4.58
CA TRP A 194 -11.54 10.76 -4.13
C TRP A 194 -10.60 10.53 -5.32
N ARG A 195 -11.04 9.79 -6.35
CA ARG A 195 -10.25 9.56 -7.57
C ARG A 195 -9.93 10.85 -8.32
N ALA A 196 -10.86 11.82 -8.34
CA ALA A 196 -10.63 13.11 -8.96
C ALA A 196 -9.51 13.87 -8.23
N ILE A 197 -9.62 13.99 -6.91
CA ILE A 197 -8.67 14.73 -6.06
C ILE A 197 -7.28 14.09 -6.06
N THR A 198 -7.18 12.76 -6.09
CA THR A 198 -5.88 12.06 -6.15
C THR A 198 -5.33 11.89 -7.57
N ASN A 199 -5.85 12.63 -8.55
CA ASN A 199 -5.50 12.51 -9.97
C ASN A 199 -5.46 11.04 -10.46
N SER A 200 -6.43 10.24 -10.03
CA SER A 200 -6.51 8.80 -10.27
C SER A 200 -7.62 8.41 -11.25
N LEU A 201 -8.33 9.38 -11.81
CA LEU A 201 -9.26 9.17 -12.91
C LEU A 201 -8.51 8.78 -14.19
N THR A 202 -9.17 8.00 -15.04
CA THR A 202 -8.61 7.50 -16.31
C THR A 202 -8.66 8.56 -17.42
N THR A 203 -8.14 9.76 -17.13
CA THR A 203 -8.04 10.84 -18.13
C THR A 203 -6.98 10.51 -19.18
N LEU A 204 -7.06 11.11 -20.37
CA LEU A 204 -6.08 10.86 -21.43
C LEU A 204 -4.66 11.25 -21.01
N GLU A 205 -4.49 12.29 -20.19
CA GLU A 205 -3.19 12.63 -19.59
C GLU A 205 -2.63 11.45 -18.76
N ASN A 206 -3.46 10.84 -17.89
CA ASN A 206 -3.05 9.69 -17.07
C ASN A 206 -2.84 8.42 -17.90
N LYS A 207 -3.61 8.22 -18.97
CA LYS A 207 -3.41 7.11 -19.91
C LYS A 207 -2.09 7.27 -20.67
N LYS A 208 -1.77 8.47 -21.15
CA LYS A 208 -0.50 8.79 -21.81
C LYS A 208 0.70 8.61 -20.88
N LYS A 209 0.61 9.10 -19.63
CA LYS A 209 1.62 8.87 -18.58
C LYS A 209 1.88 7.37 -18.35
N ARG A 210 0.84 6.54 -18.45
CA ARG A 210 0.93 5.07 -18.34
C ARG A 210 1.24 4.35 -19.65
N LYS A 211 1.54 5.09 -20.73
CA LYS A 211 1.83 4.55 -22.07
C LYS A 211 0.70 3.71 -22.66
N LEU A 212 -0.55 4.00 -22.26
CA LEU A 212 -1.75 3.36 -22.82
C LEU A 212 -2.27 4.11 -24.06
N GLU A 213 -1.97 5.40 -24.17
CA GLU A 213 -2.39 6.27 -25.27
C GLU A 213 -1.21 7.14 -25.73
N VAL A 214 -1.22 7.54 -27.00
CA VAL A 214 -0.16 8.38 -27.59
C VAL A 214 -0.43 9.87 -27.33
N SER A 215 -1.70 10.26 -27.39
CA SER A 215 -2.16 11.64 -27.21
C SER A 215 -2.89 11.81 -25.88
N ASP A 216 -2.73 12.99 -25.29
CA ASP A 216 -3.45 13.44 -24.10
C ASP A 216 -4.51 14.50 -24.43
N ILE A 217 -4.68 14.86 -25.69
CA ILE A 217 -5.68 15.85 -26.13
C ILE A 217 -7.08 15.32 -25.85
N CYS A 218 -7.94 16.14 -25.24
CA CYS A 218 -9.32 15.78 -24.96
C CYS A 218 -10.07 15.38 -26.22
N THR A 219 -10.67 14.19 -26.21
CA THR A 219 -11.44 13.65 -27.34
C THR A 219 -12.78 14.34 -27.55
N ILE A 220 -13.26 15.10 -26.55
CA ILE A 220 -14.54 15.81 -26.62
C ILE A 220 -14.36 17.18 -27.25
N CYS A 221 -13.44 17.99 -26.73
CA CYS A 221 -13.25 19.37 -27.22
C CYS A 221 -12.15 19.50 -28.29
N GLY A 222 -11.16 18.61 -28.30
CA GLY A 222 -10.03 18.66 -29.22
C GLY A 222 -9.05 19.83 -29.02
N VAL A 223 -9.20 20.63 -27.97
CA VAL A 223 -8.44 21.89 -27.78
C VAL A 223 -7.25 21.75 -26.84
N GLU A 224 -7.45 21.22 -25.64
CA GLU A 224 -6.41 21.12 -24.61
C GLU A 224 -6.25 19.67 -24.08
N SER A 225 -5.16 19.44 -23.33
CA SER A 225 -4.90 18.14 -22.69
C SER A 225 -5.97 17.81 -21.66
N GLU A 226 -6.40 16.55 -21.63
CA GLU A 226 -7.41 16.04 -20.70
C GLU A 226 -6.77 15.62 -19.38
N TYR A 227 -6.61 16.58 -18.49
CA TYR A 227 -6.39 16.38 -17.06
C TYR A 227 -7.72 16.46 -16.30
N VAL A 228 -7.74 16.07 -15.02
CA VAL A 228 -9.00 15.94 -14.24
C VAL A 228 -9.84 17.21 -14.25
N VAL A 229 -9.23 18.37 -14.00
CA VAL A 229 -9.96 19.65 -13.97
C VAL A 229 -10.48 20.03 -15.37
N HIS A 230 -9.76 19.68 -16.44
CA HIS A 230 -10.27 19.83 -17.80
C HIS A 230 -11.52 18.97 -18.02
N ALA A 231 -11.41 17.67 -17.76
CA ALA A 231 -12.49 16.72 -17.99
C ALA A 231 -13.77 17.07 -17.20
N LEU A 232 -13.62 17.59 -15.98
CA LEU A 232 -14.76 17.88 -15.11
C LEU A 232 -15.32 19.29 -15.24
N PHE A 233 -14.48 20.31 -15.47
CA PHE A 233 -14.89 21.70 -15.33
C PHE A 233 -14.51 22.62 -16.50
N ARG A 234 -13.32 22.48 -17.08
CA ARG A 234 -12.85 23.42 -18.12
C ARG A 234 -13.22 23.04 -19.55
N CYS A 235 -13.50 21.76 -19.81
CA CYS A 235 -13.95 21.33 -21.13
C CYS A 235 -15.18 22.17 -21.53
N PRO A 236 -15.22 22.81 -22.71
CA PRO A 236 -16.34 23.65 -23.13
C PRO A 236 -17.70 22.95 -22.98
N HIS A 237 -17.75 21.66 -23.29
CA HIS A 237 -18.95 20.85 -23.13
C HIS A 237 -19.31 20.59 -21.66
N ALA A 238 -18.33 20.31 -20.80
CA ALA A 238 -18.56 20.15 -19.38
C ALA A 238 -19.04 21.47 -18.74
N ARG A 239 -18.42 22.60 -19.14
CA ARG A 239 -18.80 23.93 -18.68
C ARG A 239 -20.25 24.27 -19.05
N GLN A 240 -20.65 24.05 -20.31
CA GLN A 240 -22.02 24.25 -20.75
C GLN A 240 -23.02 23.40 -19.96
N LEU A 241 -22.67 22.14 -19.67
CA LEU A 241 -23.51 21.27 -18.84
C LEU A 241 -23.66 21.84 -17.42
N TRP A 242 -22.57 22.28 -16.80
CA TRP A 242 -22.64 22.89 -15.47
C TRP A 242 -23.42 24.20 -15.45
N GLU A 243 -23.27 25.04 -16.46
CA GLU A 243 -24.05 26.28 -16.61
C GLU A 243 -25.55 25.95 -16.71
N ALA A 244 -25.94 24.99 -17.56
CA ALA A 244 -27.32 24.55 -17.67
C ALA A 244 -27.87 23.92 -16.37
N MET A 245 -27.06 23.14 -15.64
CA MET A 245 -27.47 22.56 -14.36
C MET A 245 -27.49 23.57 -13.21
N SER A 246 -26.70 24.65 -13.30
CA SER A 246 -26.61 25.65 -12.23
C SER A 246 -27.91 26.44 -12.07
N ASP A 247 -28.63 26.66 -13.18
CA ASP A 247 -29.93 27.31 -13.20
C ASP A 247 -30.97 26.51 -12.40
N ASP A 248 -30.90 25.17 -12.45
CA ASP A 248 -31.83 24.27 -11.75
C ASP A 248 -31.37 23.93 -10.31
N MET A 249 -30.07 23.87 -10.05
CA MET A 249 -29.50 23.33 -8.81
C MET A 249 -28.92 24.36 -7.84
N GLN A 250 -28.99 25.67 -8.14
CA GLN A 250 -28.45 26.76 -7.30
C GLN A 250 -26.97 26.52 -6.92
N LEU A 251 -26.17 26.00 -7.85
CA LEU A 251 -24.76 25.71 -7.61
C LEU A 251 -23.94 27.01 -7.59
N ASN A 252 -22.91 27.07 -6.73
CA ASN A 252 -21.96 28.19 -6.74
C ASN A 252 -21.29 28.32 -8.13
N PRO A 253 -21.18 29.54 -8.69
CA PRO A 253 -20.57 29.74 -9.99
C PRO A 253 -19.15 29.16 -10.06
N LEU A 254 -18.88 28.35 -11.09
CA LEU A 254 -17.56 27.77 -11.36
C LEU A 254 -16.50 28.80 -11.81
N SER A 255 -16.79 30.10 -11.65
CA SER A 255 -15.94 31.21 -12.10
C SER A 255 -14.59 31.28 -11.37
N ASN A 256 -14.42 30.62 -10.23
CA ASN A 256 -13.17 30.63 -9.46
C ASN A 256 -12.17 29.51 -9.83
N ILE A 257 -12.48 28.63 -10.80
CA ILE A 257 -11.60 27.52 -11.23
C ILE A 257 -10.56 28.02 -12.24
N HIS A 258 -9.80 29.05 -11.87
CA HIS A 258 -8.85 29.69 -12.78
C HIS A 258 -7.47 29.02 -12.82
N ASN A 259 -7.10 28.25 -11.80
CA ASN A 259 -5.83 27.54 -11.77
C ASN A 259 -6.04 26.04 -11.67
N GLY A 260 -5.32 25.27 -12.50
CA GLY A 260 -5.41 23.81 -12.65
C GLY A 260 -5.00 22.99 -11.42
N ASP A 261 -5.15 23.55 -10.23
CA ASP A 261 -4.85 22.91 -8.96
C ASP A 261 -6.06 22.10 -8.49
N LEU A 262 -5.82 20.82 -8.17
CA LEU A 262 -6.77 19.93 -7.51
C LEU A 262 -7.24 20.48 -6.14
N LYS A 263 -6.56 21.52 -5.63
CA LYS A 263 -6.99 22.31 -4.47
C LYS A 263 -8.37 22.89 -4.65
N VAL A 264 -8.79 23.25 -5.87
CA VAL A 264 -10.15 23.74 -6.10
C VAL A 264 -11.20 22.73 -5.64
N ILE A 265 -10.97 21.44 -5.87
CA ILE A 265 -11.91 20.38 -5.42
C ILE A 265 -11.85 20.24 -3.89
N LEU A 266 -10.67 20.39 -3.30
CA LEU A 266 -10.52 20.39 -1.83
C LEU A 266 -11.21 21.60 -1.19
N ASP A 267 -11.07 22.78 -1.78
CA ASP A 267 -11.69 24.02 -1.32
C ASP A 267 -13.22 23.94 -1.44
N MET A 268 -13.74 23.38 -2.54
CA MET A 268 -15.17 23.09 -2.70
C MET A 268 -15.68 22.11 -1.63
N LEU A 269 -14.89 21.10 -1.26
CA LEU A 269 -15.25 20.16 -0.21
C LEU A 269 -15.14 20.74 1.20
N GLU A 270 -14.23 21.70 1.43
CA GLU A 270 -14.13 22.44 2.70
C GLU A 270 -15.27 23.46 2.86
N GLN A 271 -15.84 23.94 1.76
CA GLN A 271 -17.03 24.80 1.75
C GLN A 271 -18.33 24.04 2.04
N LEU A 272 -18.36 22.70 1.90
CA LEU A 272 -19.48 21.89 2.36
C LEU A 272 -19.49 21.91 3.91
N GLN A 273 -20.20 22.87 4.48
CA GLN A 273 -20.46 22.90 5.92
C GLN A 273 -21.27 21.65 6.31
N PRO A 274 -21.16 21.16 7.56
CA PRO A 274 -21.99 20.06 8.06
C PRO A 274 -23.50 20.34 8.04
N GLU A 275 -23.89 21.58 7.76
CA GLU A 275 -25.21 22.15 8.05
C GLU A 275 -26.21 22.01 6.89
N ASP A 276 -25.74 21.63 5.69
CA ASP A 276 -26.61 21.25 4.55
C ASP A 276 -27.20 19.82 4.71
N GLN A 277 -27.15 19.25 5.92
CA GLN A 277 -27.72 17.94 6.27
C GLN A 277 -29.22 17.97 6.57
N PHE A 278 -29.89 19.12 6.51
CA PHE A 278 -31.32 19.20 6.73
C PHE A 278 -32.02 20.05 5.66
N ILE A 279 -33.18 19.55 5.22
CA ILE A 279 -34.15 20.16 4.32
C ILE A 279 -33.88 19.91 2.82
N ARG A 280 -34.35 18.76 2.32
CA ARG A 280 -35.39 18.65 1.27
C ARG A 280 -36.04 17.26 1.33
N GLU A 281 -36.66 16.94 2.46
CA GLU A 281 -37.84 16.06 2.50
C GLU A 281 -39.02 16.97 2.77
N GLU A 282 -39.61 17.51 1.70
CA GLU A 282 -41.03 17.92 1.63
C GLU A 282 -41.28 18.45 0.21
N ALA A 283 -41.78 17.55 -0.65
CA ALA A 283 -42.70 17.84 -1.76
C ALA A 283 -42.79 16.58 -2.66
N ASN A 284 -43.71 15.69 -2.31
CA ASN A 284 -44.77 15.22 -3.22
C ASN A 284 -45.59 14.13 -2.51
N GLU A 285 -46.81 14.55 -2.19
CA GLU A 285 -48.10 13.81 -2.21
C GLU A 285 -48.10 12.29 -2.02
#